data_AF-A0A919Q1B3-F1
#
_entry.id   AF-A0A919Q1B3-F1
#
_cell.length_a   1.000
_cell.length_b   1.000
_cell.length_c   1.000
_cell.angle_alpha   90.00
_cell.angle_beta   90.00
_cell.angle_gamma   90.00
#
_symmetry.space_group_name_H-M   'P 1'
#
loop_
_entity.id
_entity.type
_entity.pdbx_description
1 polymer ?
#
loop_
_entity_poly.entity_id
_entity_poly.type
_entity_poly.pdbx_seq_one_letter_code
_entity_poly.pdbx_strand_id
1 'polypeptide(L)'
;MTAVPGFREHLEVHIENEGQLLSYMFFMLDVAPATIASYLGDEDEPDWRLTLAFLEDRLALEHVEDGFLVNTAFLPYLPGPQQPGYGIVAELGPLLKERFAVVRPAG
;
A
#
# COMPACT_ATOMS: atom_id res chain seq x y z
N MET A 1 13.23 0.05 -6.66
CA MET A 1 11.77 0.25 -6.76
C MET A 1 11.35 1.41 -7.69
N THR A 2 10.25 1.26 -8.44
CA THR A 2 9.65 2.34 -9.28
C THR A 2 8.75 3.24 -8.43
N ALA A 3 8.66 4.54 -8.74
CA ALA A 3 7.82 5.48 -7.98
C ALA A 3 6.33 5.06 -7.98
N VAL A 4 5.72 5.04 -6.80
CA VAL A 4 4.27 4.79 -6.65
C VAL A 4 3.50 6.00 -7.21
N PRO A 5 2.51 5.81 -8.10
CA PRO A 5 1.77 6.92 -8.70
C PRO A 5 1.11 7.82 -7.65
N GLY A 6 1.27 9.13 -7.78
CA GLY A 6 0.69 10.12 -6.86
C GLY A 6 1.47 10.35 -5.56
N PHE A 7 2.43 9.50 -5.20
CA PHE A 7 3.15 9.57 -3.93
C PHE A 7 4.44 10.41 -3.96
N ARG A 8 4.63 11.30 -4.95
CA ARG A 8 5.88 12.08 -5.04
C ARG A 8 6.09 12.96 -3.80
N GLU A 9 5.07 13.68 -3.37
CA GLU A 9 5.16 14.58 -2.21
C GLU A 9 5.43 13.80 -0.92
N HIS A 10 4.69 12.71 -0.69
CA HIS A 10 4.94 11.77 0.40
C HIS A 10 6.38 11.24 0.41
N LEU A 11 6.91 10.88 -0.76
CA LEU A 11 8.28 10.38 -0.91
C LEU A 11 9.32 11.45 -0.55
N GLU A 12 9.09 12.70 -0.97
CA GLU A 12 9.96 13.83 -0.65
C GLU A 12 9.96 14.09 0.86
N VAL A 13 8.79 14.20 1.48
CA VAL A 13 8.64 14.38 2.93
C VAL A 13 9.26 13.23 3.72
N HIS A 14 9.08 11.99 3.26
CA HIS A 14 9.69 10.82 3.90
C HIS A 14 11.21 10.90 3.89
N ILE A 15 11.82 11.23 2.74
CA ILE A 15 13.28 11.35 2.61
C ILE A 15 13.80 12.52 3.46
N GLU A 16 13.08 13.63 3.53
CA GLU A 16 13.43 14.76 4.38
C GLU A 16 13.43 14.39 5.87
N ASN A 17 12.42 13.66 6.33
CA ASN A 17 12.29 13.24 7.72
C ASN A 17 13.31 12.17 8.12
N GLU A 18 13.53 11.17 7.25
CA GLU A 18 14.37 10.00 7.54
C GLU A 18 15.82 10.15 7.05
N GLY A 19 16.12 11.22 6.30
CA GLY A 19 17.43 11.50 5.68
C GLY A 19 17.80 10.58 4.52
N GLN A 20 16.97 9.59 4.20
CA GLN A 20 17.11 8.64 3.10
C GLN A 20 15.76 7.96 2.81
N LEU A 21 15.66 7.26 1.69
CA LEU A 21 14.50 6.41 1.41
C LEU A 21 14.59 5.11 2.21
N LEU A 22 13.71 4.95 3.20
CA LEU A 22 13.51 3.69 3.90
C LEU A 22 12.26 3.00 3.33
N SER A 23 12.41 2.27 2.21
CA SER A 23 11.28 1.72 1.43
C SER A 23 10.24 0.96 2.26
N TYR A 24 10.67 0.17 3.25
CA TYR A 24 9.75 -0.52 4.17
C TYR A 24 8.91 0.48 4.97
N MET A 25 9.56 1.48 5.58
CA MET A 25 8.90 2.52 6.37
C MET A 25 7.99 3.36 5.48
N PHE A 26 8.42 3.70 4.27
CA PHE A 26 7.62 4.44 3.30
C PHE A 26 6.32 3.71 2.95
N PHE A 27 6.37 2.40 2.73
CA PHE A 27 5.16 1.63 2.46
C PHE A 27 4.23 1.53 3.68
N MET A 28 4.82 1.35 4.85
CA MET A 28 4.09 1.17 6.11
C MET A 28 3.46 2.47 6.62
N LEU A 29 4.18 3.59 6.57
CA LEU A 29 3.80 4.87 7.18
C LEU A 29 3.14 5.84 6.20
N ASP A 30 3.46 5.74 4.91
CA ASP A 30 2.99 6.71 3.93
C ASP A 30 2.02 6.04 2.95
N VAL A 31 2.45 4.98 2.26
CA VAL A 31 1.62 4.36 1.19
C VAL A 31 0.35 3.71 1.72
N ALA A 32 0.44 2.83 2.72
CA ALA A 32 -0.74 2.16 3.26
C ALA A 32 -1.74 3.14 3.91
N PRO A 33 -1.32 4.06 4.80
CA PRO A 33 -2.24 5.01 5.43
C PRO A 33 -2.91 5.96 4.44
N ALA A 34 -2.16 6.56 3.50
CA ALA A 34 -2.71 7.44 2.47
C ALA A 34 -3.72 6.72 1.57
N THR A 35 -3.44 5.46 1.21
CA THR A 35 -4.37 4.64 0.41
C THR A 35 -5.68 4.39 1.18
N ILE A 36 -5.60 4.13 2.49
CA ILE A 36 -6.78 3.93 3.34
C ILE A 36 -7.56 5.24 3.51
N ALA A 37 -6.87 6.37 3.71
CA ALA A 37 -7.47 7.70 3.82
C ALA A 37 -8.21 8.07 2.53
N SER A 38 -7.57 7.91 1.37
CA SER A 38 -8.21 8.09 0.06
C SER A 38 -9.44 7.20 -0.12
N TYR A 39 -9.37 5.92 0.31
CA TYR A 39 -10.54 5.02 0.28
C TYR A 39 -11.69 5.50 1.18
N LEU A 40 -11.38 6.14 2.30
CA LEU A 40 -12.37 6.75 3.21
C LEU A 40 -12.92 8.09 2.72
N GLY A 41 -12.44 8.59 1.58
CA GLY A 41 -12.92 9.81 0.93
C GLY A 41 -12.06 11.04 1.15
N ASP A 42 -10.80 10.87 1.59
CA ASP A 42 -9.83 11.96 1.60
C ASP A 42 -9.36 12.26 0.16
N GLU A 43 -9.80 13.38 -0.39
CA GLU A 43 -9.49 13.79 -1.77
C GLU A 43 -8.10 14.42 -1.92
N ASP A 44 -7.44 14.77 -0.81
CA ASP A 44 -6.08 15.31 -0.81
C ASP A 44 -5.02 14.19 -0.98
N GLU A 45 -5.43 12.94 -0.75
CA GLU A 45 -4.56 11.76 -0.83
C GLU A 45 -4.53 11.13 -2.24
N PRO A 46 -3.43 10.46 -2.62
CA PRO A 46 -3.34 9.73 -3.89
C PRO A 46 -4.49 8.73 -4.07
N ASP A 47 -5.10 8.72 -5.27
CA ASP A 47 -6.24 7.84 -5.59
C ASP A 47 -5.93 6.37 -5.28
N TRP A 48 -6.64 5.85 -4.28
CA TRP A 48 -6.48 4.48 -3.81
C TRP A 48 -6.63 3.44 -4.93
N ARG A 49 -7.47 3.69 -5.94
CA ARG A 49 -7.68 2.77 -7.07
C ARG A 49 -6.41 2.63 -7.90
N LEU A 50 -5.74 3.75 -8.16
CA LEU A 50 -4.47 3.76 -8.90
C LEU A 50 -3.36 3.10 -8.08
N THR A 51 -3.36 3.29 -6.76
CA THR A 51 -2.39 2.62 -5.87
C THR A 51 -2.57 1.11 -5.90
N LEU A 52 -3.80 0.60 -5.71
CA LEU A 52 -4.06 -0.85 -5.73
C LEU A 52 -3.74 -1.45 -7.11
N ALA A 53 -4.13 -0.79 -8.21
CA ALA A 53 -3.81 -1.24 -9.55
C ALA A 53 -2.30 -1.30 -9.79
N PHE A 54 -1.55 -0.28 -9.34
CA PHE A 54 -0.10 -0.28 -9.44
C PHE A 54 0.51 -1.45 -8.67
N LEU A 55 0.11 -1.69 -7.42
CA LEU A 55 0.65 -2.79 -6.61
C LEU A 55 0.34 -4.16 -7.22
N GLU A 56 -0.87 -4.34 -7.76
CA GLU A 56 -1.26 -5.55 -8.49
C GLU A 56 -0.34 -5.79 -9.71
N ASP A 57 -0.12 -4.76 -10.54
CA ASP A 57 0.78 -4.84 -11.69
C ASP A 57 2.22 -5.14 -11.27
N ARG A 58 2.70 -4.56 -10.15
CA ARG A 58 4.04 -4.85 -9.62
C ARG A 58 4.18 -6.30 -9.16
N LEU A 59 3.14 -6.86 -8.52
CA LEU A 59 3.13 -8.28 -8.17
C LEU A 59 3.15 -9.17 -9.41
N ALA A 60 2.41 -8.80 -10.46
CA ALA A 60 2.38 -9.56 -11.72
C ALA A 60 3.73 -9.60 -12.45
N LEU A 61 4.59 -8.59 -12.23
CA LEU A 61 5.96 -8.55 -12.74
C LEU A 61 6.96 -9.38 -11.93
N GLU A 62 6.52 -9.99 -10.82
CA GLU A 62 7.31 -10.92 -9.99
C GLU A 62 8.67 -10.37 -9.50
N HIS A 63 8.81 -9.06 -9.37
CA HIS A 63 10.00 -8.47 -8.79
C HIS A 63 10.07 -8.74 -7.29
N VAL A 64 11.18 -9.34 -6.84
CA VAL A 64 11.39 -9.78 -5.45
C VAL A 64 11.24 -8.63 -4.45
N GLU A 65 11.78 -7.45 -4.75
CA GLU A 65 11.70 -6.27 -3.87
C GLU A 65 10.24 -5.80 -3.70
N ASP A 66 9.47 -5.71 -4.80
CA ASP A 66 8.10 -5.23 -4.74
C ASP A 66 7.21 -6.24 -4.00
N GLY A 67 7.38 -7.53 -4.27
CA GLY A 67 6.68 -8.59 -3.53
C GLY A 67 7.00 -8.56 -2.04
N PHE A 68 8.26 -8.31 -1.67
CA PHE A 68 8.63 -8.13 -0.27
C PHE A 68 7.88 -6.96 0.36
N LEU A 69 7.90 -5.77 -0.25
CA LEU A 69 7.26 -4.57 0.31
C LEU A 69 5.74 -4.71 0.39
N VAL A 70 5.09 -5.25 -0.64
CA VAL A 70 3.64 -5.49 -0.61
C VAL A 70 3.27 -6.44 0.53
N ASN A 71 3.96 -7.57 0.66
CA ASN A 71 3.62 -8.62 1.62
C ASN A 71 3.98 -8.26 3.07
N THR A 72 4.98 -7.41 3.28
CA THR A 72 5.52 -7.12 4.62
C THR A 72 5.25 -5.70 5.11
N ALA A 73 5.02 -4.75 4.21
CA ALA A 73 4.90 -3.33 4.55
C ALA A 73 3.58 -2.68 4.09
N PHE A 74 2.81 -3.30 3.19
CA PHE A 74 1.49 -2.77 2.78
C PHE A 74 0.34 -3.61 3.33
N LEU A 75 0.22 -4.88 2.92
CA LEU A 75 -0.90 -5.75 3.28
C LEU A 75 -1.09 -5.96 4.79
N PRO A 76 -0.02 -6.13 5.60
CA PRO A 76 -0.17 -6.24 7.06
C PRO A 76 -0.82 -5.00 7.71
N TYR A 77 -0.71 -3.84 7.06
CA TYR A 77 -1.12 -2.55 7.59
C TYR A 77 -2.47 -2.05 7.05
N LEU A 78 -3.15 -2.87 6.24
CA LEU A 78 -4.57 -2.63 5.94
C LEU A 78 -5.41 -2.72 7.22
N PRO A 79 -6.59 -2.09 7.28
CA PRO A 79 -7.45 -2.14 8.46
C PRO A 79 -7.88 -3.58 8.78
N GLY A 80 -8.29 -3.86 10.02
CA GLY A 80 -8.93 -5.12 10.40
C GLY A 80 -10.46 -5.08 10.28
N PRO A 81 -11.17 -6.23 10.41
CA PRO A 81 -12.61 -6.33 10.15
C PRO A 81 -13.53 -5.34 10.87
N GLN A 82 -13.10 -4.82 12.01
CA GLN A 82 -13.85 -3.88 12.85
C GLN A 82 -13.36 -2.42 12.72
N GLN A 83 -12.32 -2.19 11.92
CA GLN A 83 -11.72 -0.87 11.73
C GLN A 83 -12.33 -0.17 10.50
N PRO A 84 -12.48 1.17 10.55
CA PRO A 84 -12.82 1.95 9.36
C PRO A 84 -11.87 1.65 8.21
N GLY A 85 -12.43 1.56 7.00
CA GLY A 85 -11.65 1.31 5.79
C GLY A 85 -11.43 -0.17 5.46
N TYR A 86 -11.83 -1.13 6.32
CA TYR A 86 -11.69 -2.56 6.01
C TYR A 86 -12.33 -3.00 4.69
N GLY A 87 -13.36 -2.29 4.23
CA GLY A 87 -13.99 -2.51 2.94
C GLY A 87 -13.00 -2.49 1.76
N ILE A 88 -11.85 -1.82 1.88
CA ILE A 88 -10.79 -1.80 0.87
C ILE A 88 -10.25 -3.21 0.53
N VAL A 89 -10.34 -4.17 1.47
CA VAL A 89 -9.95 -5.56 1.23
C VAL A 89 -10.81 -6.22 0.15
N ALA A 90 -12.07 -5.79 0.00
CA ALA A 90 -12.95 -6.28 -1.06
C ALA A 90 -12.56 -5.74 -2.45
N GLU A 91 -11.80 -4.65 -2.50
CA GLU A 91 -11.35 -3.97 -3.71
C GLU A 91 -9.97 -4.46 -4.21
N LEU A 92 -9.31 -5.35 -3.46
CA LEU A 92 -8.02 -5.90 -3.85
C LEU A 92 -8.14 -6.72 -5.15
N GLY A 93 -7.16 -6.53 -6.04
CA GLY A 93 -6.96 -7.36 -7.22
C GLY A 93 -6.66 -8.83 -6.87
N PRO A 94 -6.74 -9.75 -7.85
CA PRO A 94 -6.58 -11.19 -7.60
C PRO A 94 -5.29 -11.57 -6.86
N LEU A 95 -4.14 -11.04 -7.28
CA LEU A 95 -2.84 -11.33 -6.68
C LEU A 95 -2.75 -10.73 -5.27
N LEU A 96 -3.12 -9.46 -5.12
CA LEU A 96 -3.15 -8.81 -3.81
C LEU A 96 -4.06 -9.57 -2.82
N LYS A 97 -5.21 -10.05 -3.28
CA LYS A 97 -6.16 -10.82 -2.46
C LYS A 97 -5.59 -12.18 -2.05
N GLU A 98 -4.91 -12.89 -2.97
CA GLU A 98 -4.21 -14.13 -2.66
C GLU A 98 -3.13 -13.89 -1.59
N ARG A 99 -2.29 -12.88 -1.79
CA ARG A 99 -1.24 -12.51 -0.83
C ARG A 99 -1.82 -12.09 0.52
N PHE A 100 -2.90 -11.31 0.52
CA PHE A 100 -3.57 -10.87 1.73
C PHE A 100 -4.06 -12.06 2.57
N ALA A 101 -4.66 -13.07 1.94
CA ALA A 101 -5.12 -14.27 2.65
C ALA A 101 -3.98 -15.05 3.33
N VAL A 102 -2.77 -15.01 2.76
CA VAL A 102 -1.56 -15.63 3.35
C VAL A 102 -1.02 -14.77 4.50
N VAL A 103 -0.93 -13.46 4.29
CA VAL A 103 -0.33 -12.52 5.26
C VAL A 103 -1.25 -12.26 6.46
N ARG A 104 -2.58 -12.26 6.25
CA ARG A 104 -3.61 -11.97 7.25
C ARG A 104 -4.73 -13.03 7.23
N PRO A 105 -4.46 -14.26 7.72
CA PRO A 105 -5.42 -15.37 7.63
C PRO A 105 -6.70 -15.16 8.46
N ALA A 106 -6.68 -14.25 9.44
CA ALA A 106 -7.84 -13.91 10.27
C ALA A 106 -8.62 -12.67 9.77
N GLY A 107 -8.18 -12.06 8.67
CA GLY A 107 -8.68 -10.77 8.20
C GLY A 107 -7.96 -9.58 8.83
#